data_AF-J3SCV4-F1
#
_entry.id   AF-J3SCV4-F1
#
_cell.length_a   1.000
_cell.length_b   1.000
_cell.length_c   1.000
_cell.angle_alpha   90.00
_cell.angle_beta   90.00
_cell.angle_gamma   90.00
#
_symmetry.space_group_name_H-M   'P 1'
#
loop_
_entity.id
_entity.type
_entity.pdbx_description
1 polymer ?
#
loop_
_entity_poly.entity_id
_entity_poly.type
_entity_poly.pdbx_seq_one_letter_code
_entity_poly.pdbx_strand_id
1 'polypeptide(L)'
;MQFSQEDFEKAKEQVNLLQDEPSDDIKLKLYGLYKQATVGPCNIPKPSILDFINKAKWDAWNSLGSMTQDSARQSYIELVSSLVPAEPSPVSEIPPGSKSIYETLEVTSKDNITKIVLNRPKKKNAINVKMYNEIMQALEEAANDDSVLTVLTGNGDYYCSGNDLNNFAQVSPAGLEESAKNSGAMLKKFVEHFIDFPKPLIAVVNGPAVGISVTLLGLFDIVYASDRATFFTPFSNLGQSPEGCSSYTFPKIMGVTKATEMLLFNKKLTAAEACSQGLVTEVFPDSTFQKEVWARLKAYVNLPKKTLAVSKQLMRNMEKEKLYEVNSQECECLIERWLSEECMNAVMSFMQKKSKL
;
A
#
# COMPACT_ATOMS: atom_id res chain seq x y z
N MET A 1 -11.92 23.62 18.47
CA MET A 1 -11.46 23.85 19.85
C MET A 1 -10.43 24.96 19.79
N GLN A 2 -10.47 25.92 20.72
CA GLN A 2 -9.48 26.99 20.78
C GLN A 2 -8.32 26.47 21.63
N PHE A 3 -7.17 26.19 21.01
CA PHE A 3 -6.00 25.64 21.71
C PHE A 3 -5.40 26.69 22.64
N SER A 4 -5.02 26.28 23.85
CA SER A 4 -4.50 27.15 24.90
C SER A 4 -2.97 27.36 24.79
N GLN A 5 -2.44 28.38 25.48
CA GLN A 5 -0.98 28.58 25.60
C GLN A 5 -0.26 27.36 26.21
N GLU A 6 -0.97 26.59 27.05
CA GLU A 6 -0.46 25.36 27.66
C GLU A 6 -0.30 24.23 26.61
N ASP A 7 -1.21 24.16 25.63
CA ASP A 7 -1.14 23.18 24.54
C ASP A 7 0.03 23.46 23.59
N PHE A 8 0.37 24.73 23.40
CA PHE A 8 1.54 25.13 22.62
C PHE A 8 2.86 24.73 23.30
N GLU A 9 2.97 24.87 24.62
CA GLU A 9 4.16 24.41 25.35
C GLU A 9 4.29 22.89 25.33
N LYS A 10 3.19 22.14 25.48
CA LYS A 10 3.17 20.68 25.32
C LYS A 10 3.60 20.25 23.92
N ALA A 11 3.14 20.94 22.88
CA ALA A 11 3.56 20.66 21.50
C ALA A 11 5.07 20.87 21.29
N LYS A 12 5.68 21.88 21.91
CA LYS A 12 7.13 22.09 21.84
C LYS A 12 7.92 20.93 22.46
N GLU A 13 7.44 20.40 23.59
CA GLU A 13 8.06 19.24 24.23
C GLU A 13 7.95 18.00 23.33
N GLN A 14 6.79 17.79 22.70
CA GLN A 14 6.56 16.66 21.79
C GLN A 14 7.49 16.65 20.58
N VAL A 15 7.85 17.81 20.02
CA VAL A 15 8.81 17.90 18.90
C VAL A 15 10.17 17.31 19.28
N ASN A 16 10.62 17.50 20.53
CA ASN A 16 11.89 16.95 21.01
C ASN A 16 11.83 15.44 21.27
N LEU A 17 10.62 14.86 21.33
CA LEU A 17 10.36 13.44 21.61
C LEU A 17 10.03 12.64 20.34
N LEU A 18 10.07 13.27 19.17
CA LEU A 18 9.85 12.59 17.89
C LEU A 18 10.95 11.53 17.68
N GLN A 19 10.53 10.28 17.47
CA GLN A 19 11.45 9.15 17.25
C GLN A 19 12.16 9.21 15.88
N ASP A 20 11.51 9.82 14.89
CA ASP A 20 12.03 10.06 13.55
C ASP A 20 12.37 11.54 13.36
N GLU A 21 13.53 11.84 12.79
CA GLU A 21 13.92 13.21 12.47
C GLU A 21 13.06 13.79 11.33
N PRO A 22 12.36 14.94 11.51
CA PRO A 22 11.53 15.51 10.46
C PRO A 22 12.32 15.94 9.22
N SER A 23 11.68 15.96 8.04
CA SER A 23 12.32 16.50 6.83
C SER A 23 12.67 17.98 6.98
N ASP A 24 13.63 18.46 6.20
CA ASP A 24 14.10 19.85 6.29
C ASP A 24 12.98 20.88 6.02
N ASP A 25 12.03 20.57 5.13
CA ASP A 25 10.85 21.40 4.89
C ASP A 25 9.94 21.49 6.13
N ILE A 26 9.78 20.39 6.88
CA ILE A 26 8.97 20.35 8.10
C ILE A 26 9.69 21.12 9.21
N LYS A 27 11.01 20.96 9.36
CA LYS A 27 11.83 21.72 10.31
C LYS A 27 11.72 23.23 10.06
N LEU A 28 11.77 23.66 8.80
CA LEU A 28 11.62 25.07 8.42
C LEU A 28 10.21 25.61 8.72
N LYS A 29 9.16 24.82 8.45
CA LYS A 29 7.77 25.19 8.80
C LYS A 29 7.56 25.29 10.32
N LEU A 30 8.06 24.31 11.09
CA LEU A 30 8.03 24.35 12.55
C LEU A 30 8.77 25.58 13.09
N TYR A 31 9.94 25.88 12.53
CA TYR A 31 10.71 27.06 12.90
C TYR A 31 9.95 28.36 12.64
N GLY A 32 9.39 28.54 11.43
CA GLY A 32 8.64 29.73 11.06
C GLY A 32 7.42 29.96 11.97
N LEU A 33 6.61 28.92 12.17
CA LEU A 33 5.43 28.96 13.03
C LEU A 33 5.80 29.23 14.50
N TYR A 34 6.87 28.62 15.00
CA TYR A 34 7.37 28.88 16.36
C TYR A 34 7.79 30.34 16.55
N LYS A 35 8.54 30.90 15.59
CA LYS A 35 8.98 32.30 15.65
C LYS A 35 7.80 33.26 15.54
N GLN A 36 6.83 32.98 14.66
CA GLN A 36 5.60 33.78 14.56
C GLN A 36 4.77 33.71 15.84
N ALA A 37 4.64 32.54 16.47
CA ALA A 37 3.88 32.33 17.71
C ALA A 37 4.52 33.04 18.92
N THR A 38 5.85 33.10 19.00
CA THR A 38 6.57 33.63 20.17
C THR A 38 6.97 35.10 20.02
N VAL A 39 7.33 35.54 18.82
CA VAL A 39 7.87 36.89 18.56
C VAL A 39 6.89 37.75 17.75
N GLY A 40 5.99 37.14 16.97
CA GLY A 40 5.13 37.86 16.01
C GLY A 40 5.76 37.98 14.62
N PRO A 41 5.33 38.95 13.80
CA PRO A 41 5.84 39.13 12.43
C PRO A 41 7.36 39.23 12.37
N CYS A 42 7.95 38.72 11.28
CA CYS A 42 9.39 38.75 11.06
C CYS A 42 9.93 40.19 11.15
N ASN A 43 10.79 40.41 12.14
CA ASN A 43 11.32 41.74 12.49
C ASN A 43 12.84 41.83 12.36
N ILE A 44 13.47 40.82 11.72
CA ILE A 44 14.90 40.76 11.50
C ILE A 44 15.24 41.07 10.04
N PRO A 45 16.38 41.74 9.77
CA PRO A 45 16.80 42.05 8.42
C PRO A 45 17.07 40.78 7.60
N LYS A 46 16.82 40.86 6.30
CA LYS A 46 17.02 39.73 5.38
C LYS A 46 18.49 39.29 5.35
N PRO A 47 18.82 38.01 5.63
CA PRO A 47 20.18 37.50 5.58
C PRO A 47 20.80 37.53 4.18
N SER A 48 22.13 37.43 4.12
CA SER A 48 22.89 37.35 2.86
C SER A 48 22.47 36.14 2.01
N ILE A 49 22.53 36.28 0.68
CA ILE A 49 22.21 35.20 -0.26
C ILE A 49 23.19 34.03 -0.15
N LEU A 50 24.40 34.27 0.35
CA LEU A 50 25.43 33.25 0.59
C LEU A 50 25.21 32.46 1.90
N ASP A 51 24.29 32.91 2.77
CA ASP A 51 23.93 32.24 4.02
C ASP A 51 22.61 31.47 3.84
N PHE A 52 22.72 30.32 3.16
CA PHE A 52 21.57 29.53 2.71
C PHE A 52 20.66 29.08 3.86
N ILE A 53 21.22 28.73 5.02
CA ILE A 53 20.46 28.20 6.16
C ILE A 53 19.66 29.31 6.84
N ASN A 54 20.31 30.44 7.16
CA ASN A 54 19.61 31.54 7.82
C ASN A 54 18.63 32.23 6.87
N LYS A 55 18.94 32.26 5.57
CA LYS A 55 18.00 32.71 4.54
C LYS A 55 16.75 31.82 4.49
N ALA A 56 16.88 30.50 4.48
CA ALA A 56 15.73 29.59 4.46
C ALA A 56 14.85 29.73 5.71
N LYS A 57 15.46 29.88 6.89
CA LYS A 57 14.77 30.16 8.16
C LYS A 57 14.05 31.51 8.13
N TRP A 58 14.70 32.54 7.58
CA TRP A 58 14.11 33.86 7.40
C TRP A 58 12.94 33.83 6.43
N ASP A 59 13.08 33.16 5.28
CA ASP A 59 12.02 33.01 4.28
C ASP A 59 10.80 32.28 4.88
N ALA A 60 11.04 31.22 5.67
CA ALA A 60 9.98 30.48 6.37
C ALA A 60 9.21 31.34 7.39
N TRP A 61 9.89 32.18 8.18
CA TRP A 61 9.22 33.09 9.12
C TRP A 61 8.55 34.28 8.41
N ASN A 62 9.23 34.89 7.44
CA ASN A 62 8.74 36.05 6.70
C ASN A 62 7.50 35.72 5.85
N SER A 63 7.42 34.51 5.30
CA SER A 63 6.27 34.07 4.48
C SER A 63 4.94 34.00 5.23
N LEU A 64 4.96 33.96 6.58
CA LEU A 64 3.76 33.96 7.41
C LEU A 64 3.11 35.35 7.51
N GLY A 65 3.80 36.42 7.09
CA GLY A 65 3.24 37.75 6.95
C GLY A 65 2.56 38.29 8.21
N SER A 66 1.29 38.68 8.08
CA SER A 66 0.46 39.24 9.15
C SER A 66 -0.28 38.20 10.00
N MET A 67 0.12 36.92 9.94
CA MET A 67 -0.48 35.87 10.76
C MET A 67 -0.39 36.24 12.24
N THR A 68 -1.51 36.13 12.97
CA THR A 68 -1.52 36.45 14.41
C THR A 68 -0.76 35.39 15.20
N GLN A 69 -0.27 35.76 16.38
CA GLN A 69 0.46 34.81 17.25
C GLN A 69 -0.43 33.61 17.63
N ASP A 70 -1.73 33.83 17.88
CA ASP A 70 -2.67 32.76 18.20
C ASP A 70 -2.90 31.80 17.03
N SER A 71 -3.04 32.33 15.80
CA SER A 71 -3.15 31.49 14.60
C SER A 71 -1.87 30.69 14.37
N ALA A 72 -0.71 31.28 14.62
CA ALA A 72 0.57 30.59 14.50
C ALA A 72 0.73 29.48 15.55
N ARG A 73 0.28 29.70 16.79
CA ARG A 73 0.24 28.67 17.85
C ARG A 73 -0.65 27.51 17.43
N GLN A 74 -1.85 27.79 16.91
CA GLN A 74 -2.76 26.75 16.44
C GLN A 74 -2.17 25.93 15.30
N SER A 75 -1.64 26.57 14.25
CA SER A 75 -1.02 25.86 13.13
C SER A 75 0.24 25.10 13.55
N TYR A 76 0.99 25.59 14.55
CA TYR A 76 2.11 24.86 15.13
C TYR A 76 1.64 23.59 15.83
N ILE A 77 0.60 23.68 16.68
CA ILE A 77 0.03 22.53 17.39
C ILE A 77 -0.49 21.50 16.40
N GLU A 78 -1.27 21.91 15.39
CA GLU A 78 -1.80 21.00 14.36
C GLU A 78 -0.67 20.31 13.58
N LEU A 79 0.38 21.05 13.21
CA LEU A 79 1.54 20.47 12.54
C LEU A 79 2.25 19.46 13.45
N VAL A 80 2.51 19.78 14.71
CA VAL A 80 3.13 18.85 15.66
C VAL A 80 2.24 17.61 15.88
N SER A 81 0.93 17.79 16.07
CA SER A 81 -0.03 16.68 16.22
C SER A 81 -0.10 15.79 14.97
N SER A 82 0.22 16.32 13.78
CA SER A 82 0.33 15.50 12.56
C SER A 82 1.65 14.71 12.46
N LEU A 83 2.67 15.11 13.22
CA LEU A 83 3.99 14.48 13.26
C LEU A 83 4.13 13.48 14.41
N VAL A 84 3.39 13.71 15.50
CA VAL A 84 3.25 12.76 16.60
C VAL A 84 2.21 11.71 16.17
N PRO A 85 2.50 10.40 16.28
CA PRO A 85 1.52 9.36 16.03
C PRO A 85 0.29 9.62 16.91
N ALA A 86 -0.90 9.75 16.31
CA ALA A 86 -2.12 10.05 17.04
C ALA A 86 -2.33 9.01 18.17
N GLU A 87 -2.59 9.48 19.39
CA GLU A 87 -3.11 8.59 20.43
C GLU A 87 -4.43 7.96 19.92
N PRO A 88 -4.61 6.65 20.12
CA PRO A 88 -5.79 5.95 19.63
C PRO A 88 -7.06 6.52 20.29
N SER A 89 -7.99 7.01 19.47
CA SER A 89 -9.39 7.17 19.88
C SER A 89 -9.94 5.82 20.37
N PRO A 90 -10.86 5.79 21.35
CA PRO A 90 -11.15 4.60 22.15
C PRO A 90 -11.66 3.45 21.27
N VAL A 91 -10.73 2.55 20.93
CA VAL A 91 -11.02 1.21 20.43
C VAL A 91 -11.48 0.41 21.65
N SER A 92 -12.62 -0.26 21.50
CA SER A 92 -13.10 -1.26 22.46
C SER A 92 -11.93 -2.14 22.91
N GLU A 93 -11.74 -2.21 24.23
CA GLU A 93 -10.62 -2.84 24.92
C GLU A 93 -10.08 -4.08 24.20
N ILE A 94 -8.86 -3.97 23.67
CA ILE A 94 -8.00 -5.13 23.41
C ILE A 94 -7.24 -5.38 24.72
N PRO A 95 -7.23 -6.62 25.26
CA PRO A 95 -6.54 -6.91 26.51
C PRO A 95 -5.05 -6.55 26.43
N PRO A 96 -4.43 -6.03 27.50
CA PRO A 96 -3.00 -5.69 27.50
C PRO A 96 -2.18 -6.98 27.37
N GLY A 97 -1.53 -7.19 26.22
CA GLY A 97 -0.64 -8.33 26.01
C GLY A 97 -0.25 -8.70 24.57
N SER A 98 -0.95 -8.20 23.54
CA SER A 98 -0.60 -8.55 22.16
C SER A 98 0.38 -7.54 21.55
N LYS A 99 1.67 -7.90 21.50
CA LYS A 99 2.56 -7.35 20.47
C LYS A 99 1.98 -7.74 19.11
N SER A 100 1.87 -6.81 18.17
CA SER A 100 1.52 -7.13 16.78
C SER A 100 2.43 -8.25 16.28
N ILE A 101 1.83 -9.37 15.86
CA ILE A 101 2.56 -10.54 15.35
C ILE A 101 3.23 -10.23 14.00
N TYR A 102 2.68 -9.23 13.29
CA TYR A 102 3.14 -8.78 11.98
C TYR A 102 3.81 -7.40 12.06
N GLU A 103 4.89 -7.21 11.31
CA GLU A 103 5.58 -5.91 11.20
C GLU A 103 5.05 -5.09 10.04
N THR A 104 4.66 -5.75 8.94
CA THR A 104 4.29 -5.09 7.69
C THR A 104 2.79 -5.15 7.40
N LEU A 105 2.02 -5.85 8.23
CA LEU A 105 0.56 -5.98 8.14
C LEU A 105 -0.12 -5.53 9.43
N GLU A 106 -1.36 -5.06 9.31
CA GLU A 106 -2.30 -5.03 10.43
C GLU A 106 -3.39 -6.06 10.15
N VAL A 107 -3.52 -7.05 11.03
CA VAL A 107 -4.51 -8.13 10.89
C VAL A 107 -5.49 -8.07 12.04
N THR A 108 -6.79 -8.02 11.73
CA THR A 108 -7.87 -8.01 12.72
C THR A 108 -8.98 -8.95 12.32
N SER A 109 -9.46 -9.77 13.26
CA SER A 109 -10.61 -10.64 13.07
C SER A 109 -11.75 -10.18 13.97
N LYS A 110 -12.78 -9.57 13.38
CA LYS A 110 -13.94 -9.03 14.10
C LYS A 110 -15.19 -9.12 13.24
N ASP A 111 -16.34 -9.30 13.87
CA ASP A 111 -17.65 -9.31 13.20
C ASP A 111 -17.72 -10.32 12.03
N ASN A 112 -17.11 -11.51 12.23
CA ASN A 112 -16.98 -12.58 11.23
C ASN A 112 -16.18 -12.19 9.97
N ILE A 113 -15.37 -11.14 10.04
CA ILE A 113 -14.47 -10.71 8.96
C ILE A 113 -13.04 -10.74 9.47
N THR A 114 -12.16 -11.43 8.75
CA THR A 114 -10.71 -11.25 8.94
C THR A 114 -10.20 -10.25 7.92
N LYS A 115 -9.74 -9.10 8.42
CA LYS A 115 -9.22 -7.98 7.64
C LYS A 115 -7.69 -8.00 7.71
N ILE A 116 -7.06 -8.14 6.56
CA ILE A 116 -5.61 -8.05 6.36
C ILE A 116 -5.32 -6.71 5.68
N VAL A 117 -4.60 -5.83 6.38
CA VAL A 117 -4.23 -4.50 5.88
C VAL A 117 -2.74 -4.47 5.60
N LEU A 118 -2.36 -4.16 4.36
CA LEU A 118 -0.97 -3.89 3.99
C LEU A 118 -0.53 -2.59 4.67
N ASN A 119 0.49 -2.64 5.53
CA ASN A 119 0.86 -1.54 6.40
C ASN A 119 2.31 -1.07 6.21
N ARG A 120 2.64 -0.67 4.97
CA ARG A 120 3.88 0.06 4.66
C ARG A 120 3.55 1.36 3.91
N PRO A 121 2.70 2.27 4.44
CA PRO A 121 2.19 3.42 3.69
C PRO A 121 3.31 4.38 3.26
N LYS A 122 4.36 4.56 4.08
CA LYS A 122 5.57 5.35 3.73
C LYS A 122 6.32 4.80 2.49
N LYS A 123 6.08 3.54 2.12
CA LYS A 123 6.60 2.87 0.92
C LYS A 123 5.49 2.48 -0.06
N LYS A 124 4.31 3.12 0.02
CA LYS A 124 3.15 2.86 -0.86
C LYS A 124 2.71 1.39 -0.84
N ASN A 125 2.87 0.74 0.32
CA ASN A 125 2.59 -0.67 0.54
C ASN A 125 3.35 -1.61 -0.43
N ALA A 126 4.56 -1.22 -0.88
CA ALA A 126 5.40 -2.12 -1.65
C ALA A 126 5.67 -3.42 -0.90
N ILE A 127 5.65 -4.56 -1.60
CA ILE A 127 5.78 -5.89 -1.00
C ILE A 127 7.26 -6.28 -1.00
N ASN A 128 7.87 -6.26 0.19
CA ASN A 128 9.21 -6.81 0.42
C ASN A 128 9.10 -8.30 0.81
N VAL A 129 10.25 -8.98 0.91
CA VAL A 129 10.30 -10.40 1.31
C VAL A 129 9.57 -10.68 2.63
N LYS A 130 9.66 -9.78 3.61
CA LYS A 130 8.94 -9.93 4.89
C LYS A 130 7.42 -9.92 4.66
N MET A 131 6.91 -8.94 3.93
CA MET A 131 5.48 -8.83 3.63
C MET A 131 4.95 -10.03 2.81
N TYR A 132 5.75 -10.62 1.91
CA TYR A 132 5.37 -11.88 1.26
C TYR A 132 5.08 -12.99 2.27
N ASN A 133 6.00 -13.22 3.21
CA ASN A 133 5.86 -14.24 4.24
C ASN A 133 4.69 -13.93 5.18
N GLU A 134 4.55 -12.68 5.61
CA GLU A 134 3.46 -12.28 6.51
C GLU A 134 2.09 -12.39 5.84
N ILE A 135 1.95 -12.10 4.53
CA ILE A 135 0.68 -12.29 3.82
C ILE A 135 0.35 -13.77 3.69
N MET A 136 1.32 -14.63 3.35
CA MET A 136 1.10 -16.08 3.30
C MET A 136 0.61 -16.59 4.67
N GLN A 137 1.33 -16.24 5.74
CA GLN A 137 0.94 -16.62 7.10
C GLN A 137 -0.45 -16.09 7.48
N ALA A 138 -0.76 -14.83 7.19
CA ALA A 138 -2.07 -14.25 7.51
C ALA A 138 -3.20 -14.92 6.72
N LEU A 139 -2.96 -15.35 5.46
CA LEU A 139 -3.92 -16.11 4.68
C LEU A 139 -4.09 -17.54 5.24
N GLU A 140 -3.02 -18.21 5.67
CA GLU A 140 -3.11 -19.52 6.34
C GLU A 140 -3.92 -19.43 7.65
N GLU A 141 -3.63 -18.43 8.48
CA GLU A 141 -4.38 -18.18 9.72
C GLU A 141 -5.85 -17.87 9.43
N ALA A 142 -6.12 -16.97 8.47
CA ALA A 142 -7.46 -16.60 8.08
C ALA A 142 -8.23 -17.76 7.40
N ALA A 143 -7.54 -18.70 6.75
CA ALA A 143 -8.19 -19.89 6.19
C ALA A 143 -8.73 -20.81 7.29
N ASN A 144 -8.05 -20.86 8.44
CA ASN A 144 -8.38 -21.75 9.55
C ASN A 144 -9.24 -21.12 10.65
N ASP A 145 -9.39 -19.79 10.68
CA ASP A 145 -10.16 -19.11 11.72
C ASP A 145 -11.70 -19.25 11.58
N ASP A 146 -12.44 -18.60 12.50
CA ASP A 146 -13.90 -18.63 12.50
C ASP A 146 -14.57 -17.60 11.58
N SER A 147 -13.83 -16.69 10.95
CA SER A 147 -14.39 -15.70 10.02
C SER A 147 -15.14 -16.35 8.85
N VAL A 148 -16.16 -15.63 8.37
CA VAL A 148 -16.98 -16.00 7.22
C VAL A 148 -16.29 -15.59 5.92
N LEU A 149 -15.64 -14.42 5.92
CA LEU A 149 -14.93 -13.89 4.76
C LEU A 149 -13.61 -13.23 5.18
N THR A 150 -12.68 -13.14 4.23
CA THR A 150 -11.40 -12.44 4.40
C THR A 150 -11.31 -11.26 3.45
N VAL A 151 -10.83 -10.13 3.96
CA VAL A 151 -10.66 -8.88 3.22
C VAL A 151 -9.18 -8.52 3.17
N LEU A 152 -8.68 -8.16 2.00
CA LEU A 152 -7.34 -7.59 1.82
C LEU A 152 -7.46 -6.15 1.32
N THR A 153 -6.78 -5.21 1.99
CA THR A 153 -6.79 -3.77 1.67
C THR A 153 -5.45 -3.10 1.98
N GLY A 154 -5.23 -1.87 1.53
CA GLY A 154 -4.01 -1.11 1.83
C GLY A 154 -4.26 -0.01 2.87
N ASN A 155 -3.28 0.25 3.73
CA ASN A 155 -3.25 1.44 4.58
C ASN A 155 -2.77 2.67 3.78
N GLY A 156 -3.34 3.85 4.06
CA GLY A 156 -2.98 5.11 3.41
C GLY A 156 -3.46 5.25 1.97
N ASP A 157 -2.69 5.98 1.15
CA ASP A 157 -3.13 6.45 -0.17
C ASP A 157 -3.08 5.39 -1.28
N TYR A 158 -2.33 4.31 -1.07
CA TYR A 158 -2.12 3.24 -2.04
C TYR A 158 -2.80 1.96 -1.56
N TYR A 159 -3.31 1.18 -2.50
CA TYR A 159 -3.56 -0.22 -2.21
C TYR A 159 -2.21 -0.92 -2.05
N CYS A 160 -1.43 -0.97 -3.14
CA CYS A 160 -0.08 -1.54 -3.15
C CYS A 160 0.68 -1.13 -4.42
N SER A 161 1.92 -0.67 -4.28
CA SER A 161 2.78 -0.34 -5.42
C SER A 161 3.53 -1.55 -6.03
N GLY A 162 3.12 -2.77 -5.70
CA GLY A 162 3.72 -4.01 -6.19
C GLY A 162 5.01 -4.38 -5.46
N ASN A 163 5.89 -5.12 -6.14
CA ASN A 163 7.18 -5.56 -5.58
C ASN A 163 8.04 -4.39 -5.10
N ASP A 164 8.61 -4.50 -3.91
CA ASP A 164 9.64 -3.58 -3.45
C ASP A 164 10.92 -3.84 -4.23
N LEU A 165 11.26 -2.96 -5.17
CA LEU A 165 12.40 -3.16 -6.06
C LEU A 165 13.74 -3.21 -5.32
N ASN A 166 13.81 -2.82 -4.04
CA ASN A 166 15.02 -2.98 -3.23
C ASN A 166 15.34 -4.47 -2.99
N ASN A 167 14.37 -5.38 -3.17
CA ASN A 167 14.60 -6.83 -3.15
C ASN A 167 15.63 -7.25 -4.22
N PHE A 168 15.75 -6.49 -5.32
CA PHE A 168 16.70 -6.76 -6.41
C PHE A 168 18.05 -6.04 -6.26
N ALA A 169 18.20 -5.13 -5.29
CA ALA A 169 19.34 -4.21 -5.21
C ALA A 169 20.55 -4.75 -4.43
N GLN A 170 20.42 -5.90 -3.77
CA GLN A 170 21.38 -6.39 -2.77
C GLN A 170 22.05 -7.72 -3.16
N VAL A 171 21.90 -8.16 -4.42
CA VAL A 171 22.39 -9.47 -4.86
C VAL A 171 23.75 -9.33 -5.55
N SER A 172 24.76 -10.02 -5.04
CA SER A 172 26.07 -10.08 -5.69
C SER A 172 25.98 -10.89 -7.00
N PRO A 173 26.81 -10.61 -8.02
CA PRO A 173 26.75 -11.34 -9.30
C PRO A 173 26.88 -12.86 -9.15
N ALA A 174 27.66 -13.33 -8.17
CA ALA A 174 27.85 -14.76 -7.91
C ALA A 174 26.63 -15.47 -7.30
N GLY A 175 25.68 -14.72 -6.72
CA GLY A 175 24.46 -15.27 -6.10
C GLY A 175 23.17 -14.98 -6.88
N LEU A 176 23.27 -14.38 -8.07
CA LEU A 176 22.11 -13.88 -8.81
C LEU A 176 21.16 -15.00 -9.26
N GLU A 177 21.69 -16.10 -9.78
CA GLU A 177 20.89 -17.24 -10.24
C GLU A 177 20.14 -17.92 -9.09
N GLU A 178 20.83 -18.17 -7.97
CA GLU A 178 20.21 -18.75 -6.77
C GLU A 178 19.16 -17.82 -6.18
N SER A 179 19.44 -16.52 -6.10
CA SER A 179 18.49 -15.51 -5.64
C SER A 179 17.24 -15.45 -6.53
N ALA A 180 17.40 -15.53 -7.85
CA ALA A 180 16.27 -15.57 -8.79
C ALA A 180 15.42 -16.82 -8.56
N LYS A 181 16.04 -18.00 -8.44
CA LYS A 181 15.33 -19.28 -8.15
C LYS A 181 14.58 -19.22 -6.82
N ASN A 182 15.21 -18.72 -5.76
CA ASN A 182 14.58 -18.58 -4.44
C ASN A 182 13.40 -17.60 -4.48
N SER A 183 13.55 -16.47 -5.19
CA SER A 183 12.48 -15.48 -5.39
C SER A 183 11.31 -16.06 -6.20
N GLY A 184 11.61 -16.86 -7.23
CA GLY A 184 10.59 -17.52 -8.04
C GLY A 184 9.83 -18.58 -7.26
N ALA A 185 10.52 -19.37 -6.43
CA ALA A 185 9.90 -20.34 -5.53
C ALA A 185 9.00 -19.66 -4.48
N MET A 186 9.42 -18.51 -3.93
CA MET A 186 8.62 -17.71 -3.01
C MET A 186 7.38 -17.14 -3.70
N LEU A 187 7.52 -16.57 -4.90
CA LEU A 187 6.41 -16.04 -5.68
C LEU A 187 5.40 -17.14 -6.01
N LYS A 188 5.87 -18.32 -6.45
CA LYS A 188 5.02 -19.47 -6.74
C LYS A 188 4.17 -19.82 -5.52
N LYS A 189 4.80 -20.06 -4.37
CA LYS A 189 4.10 -20.37 -3.10
C LYS A 189 3.14 -19.27 -2.70
N PHE A 190 3.53 -18.01 -2.85
CA PHE A 190 2.69 -16.87 -2.52
C PHE A 190 1.41 -16.86 -3.34
N VAL A 191 1.49 -17.04 -4.67
CA VAL A 191 0.31 -17.10 -5.55
C VAL A 191 -0.56 -18.32 -5.23
N GLU A 192 0.03 -19.47 -4.88
CA GLU A 192 -0.70 -20.68 -4.49
C GLU A 192 -1.62 -20.46 -3.30
N HIS A 193 -1.23 -19.63 -2.32
CA HIS A 193 -2.11 -19.27 -1.19
C HIS A 193 -3.41 -18.59 -1.64
N PHE A 194 -3.39 -17.80 -2.72
CA PHE A 194 -4.59 -17.19 -3.28
C PHE A 194 -5.43 -18.17 -4.08
N ILE A 195 -4.77 -19.07 -4.84
CA ILE A 195 -5.44 -20.16 -5.58
C ILE A 195 -6.20 -21.07 -4.60
N ASP A 196 -5.58 -21.37 -3.45
CA ASP A 196 -6.07 -22.32 -2.46
C ASP A 196 -7.08 -21.77 -1.45
N PHE A 197 -7.20 -20.44 -1.35
CA PHE A 197 -7.89 -19.82 -0.24
C PHE A 197 -9.37 -20.27 -0.15
N PRO A 198 -9.80 -20.92 0.95
CA PRO A 198 -11.05 -21.70 0.97
C PRO A 198 -12.31 -20.87 1.25
N LYS A 199 -12.16 -19.65 1.78
CA LYS A 199 -13.27 -18.75 2.11
C LYS A 199 -13.41 -17.66 1.04
N PRO A 200 -14.55 -16.96 0.96
CA PRO A 200 -14.65 -15.75 0.14
C PRO A 200 -13.52 -14.76 0.47
N LEU A 201 -12.74 -14.41 -0.55
CA LEU A 201 -11.61 -13.49 -0.48
C LEU A 201 -11.94 -12.23 -1.28
N ILE A 202 -11.92 -11.09 -0.58
CA ILE A 202 -12.40 -9.81 -1.11
C ILE A 202 -11.27 -8.79 -1.11
N ALA A 203 -11.02 -8.16 -2.25
CA ALA A 203 -10.09 -7.04 -2.36
C ALA A 203 -10.87 -5.74 -2.18
N VAL A 204 -10.41 -4.89 -1.26
CA VAL A 204 -10.91 -3.52 -1.08
C VAL A 204 -9.80 -2.57 -1.50
N VAL A 205 -9.83 -2.18 -2.77
CA VAL A 205 -8.77 -1.42 -3.45
C VAL A 205 -8.99 0.08 -3.23
N ASN A 206 -8.37 0.61 -2.17
CA ASN A 206 -8.51 1.99 -1.69
C ASN A 206 -7.76 3.04 -2.53
N GLY A 207 -6.90 2.63 -3.46
CA GLY A 207 -6.06 3.53 -4.23
C GLY A 207 -5.24 2.80 -5.30
N PRO A 208 -4.17 3.40 -5.84
CA PRO A 208 -3.39 2.78 -6.89
C PRO A 208 -2.83 1.40 -6.50
N ALA A 209 -2.96 0.47 -7.45
CA ALA A 209 -2.48 -0.91 -7.40
C ALA A 209 -1.50 -1.15 -8.57
N VAL A 210 -0.38 -1.81 -8.31
CA VAL A 210 0.67 -2.06 -9.32
C VAL A 210 1.21 -3.49 -9.26
N GLY A 211 1.54 -4.07 -10.42
CA GLY A 211 2.22 -5.36 -10.56
C GLY A 211 1.46 -6.51 -9.91
N ILE A 212 2.15 -7.32 -9.11
CA ILE A 212 1.59 -8.48 -8.38
C ILE A 212 0.30 -8.18 -7.61
N SER A 213 0.14 -6.96 -7.07
CA SER A 213 -1.08 -6.59 -6.36
C SER A 213 -2.31 -6.45 -7.26
N VAL A 214 -2.10 -6.28 -8.57
CA VAL A 214 -3.13 -6.19 -9.61
C VAL A 214 -3.38 -7.56 -10.22
N THR A 215 -2.34 -8.32 -10.54
CA THR A 215 -2.48 -9.66 -11.15
C THR A 215 -3.23 -10.62 -10.26
N LEU A 216 -2.93 -10.59 -8.96
CA LEU A 216 -3.65 -11.38 -7.96
C LEU A 216 -5.15 -11.13 -7.93
N LEU A 217 -5.64 -9.95 -8.36
CA LEU A 217 -7.07 -9.64 -8.36
C LEU A 217 -7.90 -10.62 -9.20
N GLY A 218 -7.29 -11.26 -10.21
CA GLY A 218 -7.94 -12.34 -10.96
C GLY A 218 -8.21 -13.61 -10.13
N LEU A 219 -7.61 -13.73 -8.95
CA LEU A 219 -7.78 -14.83 -8.00
C LEU A 219 -8.72 -14.47 -6.83
N PHE A 220 -9.11 -13.20 -6.68
CA PHE A 220 -10.11 -12.77 -5.69
C PHE A 220 -11.53 -13.11 -6.16
N ASP A 221 -12.46 -13.27 -5.21
CA ASP A 221 -13.87 -13.55 -5.52
C ASP A 221 -14.66 -12.27 -5.80
N ILE A 222 -14.29 -11.17 -5.11
CA ILE A 222 -14.88 -9.85 -5.29
C ILE A 222 -13.76 -8.80 -5.22
N VAL A 223 -13.84 -7.80 -6.09
CA VAL A 223 -12.94 -6.65 -6.09
C VAL A 223 -13.77 -5.37 -6.05
N TYR A 224 -13.72 -4.65 -4.94
CA TYR A 224 -14.34 -3.33 -4.81
C TYR A 224 -13.26 -2.25 -4.84
N ALA A 225 -13.48 -1.19 -5.62
CA ALA A 225 -12.48 -0.13 -5.80
C ALA A 225 -13.05 1.26 -5.49
N SER A 226 -12.21 2.13 -4.92
CA SER A 226 -12.43 3.57 -4.96
C SER A 226 -12.26 4.07 -6.40
N ASP A 227 -13.01 5.10 -6.80
CA ASP A 227 -12.86 5.77 -8.11
C ASP A 227 -11.48 6.43 -8.30
N ARG A 228 -10.75 6.67 -7.20
CA ARG A 228 -9.34 7.12 -7.20
C ARG A 228 -8.35 5.99 -7.51
N ALA A 229 -8.78 4.72 -7.50
CA ALA A 229 -7.89 3.60 -7.77
C ALA A 229 -7.46 3.53 -9.24
N THR A 230 -6.24 3.04 -9.47
CA THR A 230 -5.71 2.74 -10.80
C THR A 230 -5.02 1.39 -10.79
N PHE A 231 -5.03 0.69 -11.91
CA PHE A 231 -4.50 -0.66 -12.03
C PHE A 231 -3.43 -0.69 -13.11
N PHE A 232 -2.22 -1.11 -12.76
CA PHE A 232 -1.06 -1.00 -13.65
C PHE A 232 -0.11 -2.19 -13.54
N THR A 233 0.17 -2.86 -14.65
CA THR A 233 1.11 -4.00 -14.72
C THR A 233 2.27 -3.68 -15.66
N PRO A 234 3.27 -2.89 -15.22
CA PRO A 234 4.37 -2.40 -16.07
C PRO A 234 5.43 -3.46 -16.41
N PHE A 235 5.04 -4.70 -16.73
CA PHE A 235 5.97 -5.82 -16.89
C PHE A 235 7.01 -5.57 -17.98
N SER A 236 6.56 -5.19 -19.19
CA SER A 236 7.47 -4.96 -20.31
C SER A 236 8.37 -3.74 -20.08
N ASN A 237 7.89 -2.71 -19.37
CA ASN A 237 8.73 -1.57 -18.95
C ASN A 237 9.86 -1.98 -18.00
N LEU A 238 9.70 -3.11 -17.30
CA LEU A 238 10.66 -3.65 -16.35
C LEU A 238 11.43 -4.87 -16.88
N GLY A 239 11.28 -5.21 -18.17
CA GLY A 239 11.90 -6.41 -18.76
C GLY A 239 11.41 -7.72 -18.14
N GLN A 240 10.18 -7.75 -17.62
CA GLN A 240 9.57 -8.89 -16.93
C GLN A 240 8.42 -9.48 -17.74
N SER A 241 8.10 -10.74 -17.46
CA SER A 241 6.89 -11.42 -17.94
C SER A 241 5.73 -11.26 -16.93
N PRO A 242 4.48 -11.54 -17.35
CA PRO A 242 3.34 -11.61 -16.43
C PRO A 242 3.52 -12.68 -15.33
N GLU A 243 2.87 -12.46 -14.20
CA GLU A 243 2.81 -13.34 -13.03
C GLU A 243 1.39 -13.37 -12.41
N GLY A 244 1.19 -14.09 -11.30
CA GLY A 244 -0.06 -14.07 -10.54
C GLY A 244 -1.23 -14.73 -11.27
N CYS A 245 -0.91 -15.67 -12.16
CA CYS A 245 -1.79 -16.29 -13.15
C CYS A 245 -2.40 -15.31 -14.18
N SER A 246 -1.89 -14.08 -14.29
CA SER A 246 -2.49 -13.05 -15.14
C SER A 246 -2.40 -13.34 -16.64
N SER A 247 -1.41 -14.13 -17.09
CA SER A 247 -1.34 -14.59 -18.48
C SER A 247 -2.56 -15.45 -18.89
N TYR A 248 -3.24 -16.05 -17.92
CA TYR A 248 -4.45 -16.85 -18.11
C TYR A 248 -5.72 -16.11 -17.66
N THR A 249 -5.71 -15.53 -16.46
CA THR A 249 -6.91 -14.93 -15.87
C THR A 249 -7.32 -13.66 -16.60
N PHE A 250 -6.38 -12.79 -16.99
CA PHE A 250 -6.76 -11.52 -17.63
C PHE A 250 -7.39 -11.74 -19.00
N PRO A 251 -6.84 -12.54 -19.93
CA PRO A 251 -7.53 -12.84 -21.18
C PRO A 251 -8.95 -13.40 -20.99
N LYS A 252 -9.19 -14.21 -19.95
CA LYS A 252 -10.52 -14.75 -19.64
C LYS A 252 -11.47 -13.70 -19.06
N ILE A 253 -10.96 -12.75 -18.27
CA ILE A 253 -11.75 -11.71 -17.61
C ILE A 253 -12.11 -10.57 -18.56
N MET A 254 -11.11 -10.01 -19.27
CA MET A 254 -11.25 -8.79 -20.06
C MET A 254 -11.16 -9.00 -21.58
N GLY A 255 -10.94 -10.24 -22.03
CA GLY A 255 -10.64 -10.56 -23.42
C GLY A 255 -9.16 -10.33 -23.77
N VAL A 256 -8.67 -11.10 -24.76
CA VAL A 256 -7.25 -11.12 -25.16
C VAL A 256 -6.74 -9.73 -25.52
N THR A 257 -7.49 -8.93 -26.27
CA THR A 257 -7.02 -7.61 -26.75
C THR A 257 -6.82 -6.61 -25.62
N LYS A 258 -7.71 -6.58 -24.62
CA LYS A 258 -7.56 -5.71 -23.44
C LYS A 258 -6.47 -6.21 -22.51
N ALA A 259 -6.36 -7.52 -22.32
CA ALA A 259 -5.26 -8.11 -21.59
C ALA A 259 -3.91 -7.79 -22.25
N THR A 260 -3.83 -7.79 -23.58
CA THR A 260 -2.64 -7.37 -24.33
C THR A 260 -2.29 -5.90 -24.08
N GLU A 261 -3.25 -4.97 -24.13
CA GLU A 261 -2.96 -3.55 -23.81
C GLU A 261 -2.32 -3.43 -22.41
N MET A 262 -2.84 -4.16 -21.42
CA MET A 262 -2.40 -4.06 -20.03
C MET A 262 -1.09 -4.80 -19.75
N LEU A 263 -0.97 -6.06 -20.19
CA LEU A 263 0.15 -6.95 -19.86
C LEU A 263 1.39 -6.74 -20.75
N LEU A 264 1.19 -6.41 -22.03
CA LEU A 264 2.29 -6.27 -23.01
C LEU A 264 2.62 -4.80 -23.25
N PHE A 265 1.61 -3.93 -23.30
CA PHE A 265 1.79 -2.51 -23.62
C PHE A 265 1.68 -1.59 -22.41
N ASN A 266 1.64 -2.14 -21.20
CA ASN A 266 1.67 -1.40 -19.95
C ASN A 266 0.56 -0.32 -19.89
N LYS A 267 -0.64 -0.62 -20.38
CA LYS A 267 -1.77 0.29 -20.23
C LYS A 267 -2.17 0.33 -18.76
N LYS A 268 -2.16 1.54 -18.18
CA LYS A 268 -2.76 1.79 -16.86
C LYS A 268 -4.26 1.99 -17.04
N LEU A 269 -5.04 1.29 -16.22
CA LEU A 269 -6.49 1.42 -16.19
C LEU A 269 -6.93 2.29 -15.00
N THR A 270 -7.95 3.09 -15.22
CA THR A 270 -8.77 3.70 -14.16
C THR A 270 -9.64 2.63 -13.48
N ALA A 271 -10.21 2.94 -12.31
CA ALA A 271 -11.20 2.06 -11.66
C ALA A 271 -12.41 1.77 -12.56
N ALA A 272 -12.93 2.79 -13.27
CA ALA A 272 -14.05 2.63 -14.19
C ALA A 272 -13.70 1.70 -15.36
N GLU A 273 -12.52 1.85 -15.97
CA GLU A 273 -12.07 0.96 -17.05
C GLU A 273 -11.87 -0.47 -16.55
N ALA A 274 -11.20 -0.67 -15.40
CA ALA A 274 -11.00 -1.98 -14.81
C ALA A 274 -12.33 -2.68 -14.48
N CYS A 275 -13.35 -1.92 -14.07
CA CYS A 275 -14.70 -2.44 -13.84
C CYS A 275 -15.39 -2.80 -15.15
N SER A 276 -15.35 -1.93 -16.17
CA SER A 276 -15.92 -2.21 -17.49
C SER A 276 -15.28 -3.42 -18.19
N GLN A 277 -14.05 -3.75 -17.80
CA GLN A 277 -13.26 -4.88 -18.31
C GLN A 277 -13.36 -6.12 -17.41
N GLY A 278 -14.18 -6.11 -16.36
CA GLY A 278 -14.47 -7.28 -15.52
C GLY A 278 -13.46 -7.56 -14.39
N LEU A 279 -12.36 -6.80 -14.29
CA LEU A 279 -11.37 -6.99 -13.21
C LEU A 279 -11.88 -6.46 -11.85
N VAL A 280 -12.73 -5.44 -11.87
CA VAL A 280 -13.35 -4.83 -10.69
C VAL A 280 -14.85 -5.09 -10.70
N THR A 281 -15.39 -5.58 -9.58
CA THR A 281 -16.82 -5.87 -9.42
C THR A 281 -17.64 -4.59 -9.40
N GLU A 282 -17.21 -3.58 -8.64
CA GLU A 282 -17.90 -2.30 -8.55
C GLU A 282 -16.95 -1.19 -8.09
N VAL A 283 -17.22 0.03 -8.55
CA VAL A 283 -16.48 1.25 -8.23
C VAL A 283 -17.37 2.17 -7.40
N PHE A 284 -16.80 2.76 -6.35
CA PHE A 284 -17.49 3.70 -5.47
C PHE A 284 -16.75 5.04 -5.42
N PRO A 285 -17.46 6.17 -5.22
CA PRO A 285 -16.82 7.44 -4.93
C PRO A 285 -15.91 7.33 -3.69
N ASP A 286 -14.68 7.84 -3.77
CA ASP A 286 -13.70 7.78 -2.66
C ASP A 286 -14.28 8.28 -1.33
N SER A 287 -15.12 9.32 -1.37
CA SER A 287 -15.77 9.92 -0.19
C SER A 287 -16.74 8.99 0.55
N THR A 288 -17.33 8.00 -0.14
CA THR A 288 -18.28 7.05 0.45
C THR A 288 -17.80 5.60 0.42
N PHE A 289 -16.68 5.34 -0.28
CA PHE A 289 -16.11 4.01 -0.53
C PHE A 289 -16.05 3.13 0.72
N GLN A 290 -15.41 3.60 1.80
CA GLN A 290 -15.30 2.82 3.03
C GLN A 290 -16.68 2.48 3.60
N LYS A 291 -17.55 3.48 3.75
CA LYS A 291 -18.88 3.30 4.34
C LYS A 291 -19.71 2.29 3.55
N GLU A 292 -19.75 2.43 2.23
CA GLU A 292 -20.58 1.59 1.36
C GLU A 292 -20.06 0.15 1.27
N VAL A 293 -18.75 -0.02 1.07
CA VAL A 293 -18.15 -1.36 1.01
C VAL A 293 -18.34 -2.10 2.33
N TRP A 294 -17.99 -1.50 3.47
CA TRP A 294 -18.13 -2.17 4.77
C TRP A 294 -19.58 -2.47 5.14
N ALA A 295 -20.55 -1.66 4.70
CA ALA A 295 -21.97 -1.98 4.88
C ALA A 295 -22.36 -3.27 4.14
N ARG A 296 -21.87 -3.47 2.90
CA ARG A 296 -22.12 -4.71 2.13
C ARG A 296 -21.44 -5.92 2.75
N LEU A 297 -20.18 -5.78 3.16
CA LEU A 297 -19.43 -6.89 3.78
C LEU A 297 -20.11 -7.35 5.08
N LYS A 298 -20.60 -6.39 5.89
CA LYS A 298 -21.40 -6.68 7.09
C LYS A 298 -22.72 -7.40 6.78
N ALA A 299 -23.31 -7.19 5.59
CA ALA A 299 -24.46 -7.95 5.16
C ALA A 299 -24.07 -9.38 4.74
N TYR A 300 -22.98 -9.54 4.00
CA TYR A 300 -22.54 -10.85 3.50
C TYR A 300 -22.17 -11.84 4.61
N VAL A 301 -21.59 -11.38 5.71
CA VAL A 301 -21.23 -12.27 6.84
C VAL A 301 -22.43 -12.87 7.57
N ASN A 302 -23.65 -12.39 7.32
CA ASN A 302 -24.87 -12.99 7.87
C ASN A 302 -25.37 -14.19 7.04
N LEU A 303 -24.75 -14.45 5.87
CA LEU A 303 -25.05 -15.63 5.07
C LEU A 303 -24.40 -16.89 5.67
N PRO A 304 -24.93 -18.10 5.40
CA PRO A 304 -24.36 -19.33 5.95
C PRO A 304 -22.92 -19.59 5.48
N LYS A 305 -21.95 -19.52 6.43
CA LYS A 305 -20.51 -19.72 6.19
C LYS A 305 -20.18 -20.93 5.31
N LYS A 306 -20.72 -22.10 5.68
CA LYS A 306 -20.45 -23.37 4.97
C LYS A 306 -20.97 -23.34 3.53
N THR A 307 -22.13 -22.73 3.30
CA THR A 307 -22.70 -22.58 1.97
C THR A 307 -21.80 -21.73 1.09
N LEU A 308 -21.33 -20.57 1.59
CA LEU A 308 -20.41 -19.70 0.84
C LEU A 308 -19.11 -20.42 0.45
N ALA A 309 -18.50 -21.13 1.40
CA ALA A 309 -17.26 -21.88 1.15
C ALA A 309 -17.45 -22.99 0.10
N VAL A 310 -18.52 -23.79 0.22
CA VAL A 310 -18.81 -24.88 -0.75
C VAL A 310 -19.14 -24.31 -2.13
N SER A 311 -19.92 -23.23 -2.21
CA SER A 311 -20.23 -22.56 -3.48
C SER A 311 -18.95 -22.06 -4.18
N LYS A 312 -18.04 -21.42 -3.43
CA LYS A 312 -16.72 -21.02 -3.96
C LYS A 312 -15.94 -22.22 -4.47
N GLN A 313 -15.86 -23.30 -3.69
CA GLN A 313 -15.12 -24.51 -4.07
C GLN A 313 -15.65 -25.12 -5.37
N LEU A 314 -16.97 -25.23 -5.55
CA LEU A 314 -17.56 -25.75 -6.79
C LEU A 314 -17.18 -24.91 -8.02
N MET A 315 -17.09 -23.58 -7.87
CA MET A 315 -16.66 -22.69 -8.95
C MET A 315 -15.15 -22.79 -9.21
N ARG A 316 -14.33 -22.80 -8.16
CA ARG A 316 -12.87 -22.67 -8.25
C ARG A 316 -12.15 -23.97 -8.54
N ASN A 317 -12.66 -25.11 -8.06
CA ASN A 317 -11.98 -26.41 -8.21
C ASN A 317 -11.80 -26.82 -9.68
N MET A 318 -12.71 -26.40 -10.56
CA MET A 318 -12.65 -26.69 -12.00
C MET A 318 -11.44 -26.05 -12.69
N GLU A 319 -10.93 -24.94 -12.16
CA GLU A 319 -9.83 -24.16 -12.73
C GLU A 319 -8.51 -24.36 -11.97
N LYS A 320 -8.57 -25.00 -10.80
CA LYS A 320 -7.48 -25.02 -9.81
C LYS A 320 -6.19 -25.63 -10.35
N GLU A 321 -6.27 -26.83 -10.95
CA GLU A 321 -5.11 -27.50 -11.55
C GLU A 321 -4.47 -26.63 -12.65
N LYS A 322 -5.31 -26.01 -13.50
CA LYS A 322 -4.82 -25.13 -14.55
C LYS A 322 -4.12 -23.88 -13.99
N LEU A 323 -4.63 -23.30 -12.91
CA LEU A 323 -4.00 -22.15 -12.26
C LEU A 323 -2.63 -22.49 -11.67
N TYR A 324 -2.45 -23.67 -11.06
CA TYR A 324 -1.12 -24.12 -10.63
C TYR A 324 -0.14 -24.28 -11.78
N GLU A 325 -0.58 -24.89 -12.89
CA GLU A 325 0.24 -25.05 -14.10
C GLU A 325 0.69 -23.69 -14.63
N VAL A 326 -0.24 -22.76 -14.78
CA VAL A 326 0.03 -21.39 -15.24
C VAL A 326 0.99 -20.68 -14.29
N ASN A 327 0.76 -20.74 -12.98
CA ASN A 327 1.63 -20.12 -11.98
C ASN A 327 3.07 -20.67 -12.06
N SER A 328 3.23 -21.99 -12.25
CA SER A 328 4.55 -22.60 -12.42
C SER A 328 5.24 -22.08 -13.69
N GLN A 329 4.53 -22.07 -14.82
CA GLN A 329 5.06 -21.59 -16.10
C GLN A 329 5.46 -20.11 -16.06
N GLU A 330 4.62 -19.26 -15.45
CA GLU A 330 4.92 -17.85 -15.27
C GLU A 330 6.17 -17.64 -14.39
N CYS A 331 6.29 -18.37 -13.27
CA CYS A 331 7.47 -18.28 -12.41
C CYS A 331 8.75 -18.74 -13.11
N GLU A 332 8.69 -19.81 -13.91
CA GLU A 332 9.83 -20.31 -14.69
C GLU A 332 10.30 -19.26 -15.72
N CYS A 333 9.37 -18.66 -16.46
CA CYS A 333 9.68 -17.57 -17.39
C CYS A 333 10.25 -16.33 -16.68
N LEU A 334 9.69 -16.00 -15.51
CA LEU A 334 10.10 -14.82 -14.76
C LEU A 334 11.50 -14.97 -14.16
N ILE A 335 11.89 -16.17 -13.72
CA ILE A 335 13.26 -16.49 -13.30
C ILE A 335 14.24 -16.23 -14.44
N GLU A 336 13.95 -16.71 -15.66
CA GLU A 336 14.77 -16.41 -16.85
C GLU A 336 14.82 -14.90 -17.13
N ARG A 337 13.71 -14.18 -16.93
CA ARG A 337 13.64 -12.74 -17.17
C ARG A 337 14.41 -11.91 -16.18
N TRP A 338 14.42 -12.24 -14.90
CA TRP A 338 15.23 -11.54 -13.90
C TRP A 338 16.74 -11.65 -14.15
N LEU A 339 17.19 -12.67 -14.88
CA LEU A 339 18.58 -12.86 -15.27
C LEU A 339 18.95 -12.16 -16.59
N SER A 340 17.98 -11.51 -17.25
CA SER A 340 18.19 -10.86 -18.55
C SER A 340 18.76 -9.46 -18.45
N GLU A 341 19.49 -9.05 -19.49
CA GLU A 341 20.00 -7.69 -19.62
C GLU A 341 18.86 -6.65 -19.62
N GLU A 342 17.73 -6.95 -20.27
CA GLU A 342 16.56 -6.07 -20.32
C GLU A 342 16.04 -5.74 -18.91
N CYS A 343 15.83 -6.78 -18.08
CA CYS A 343 15.36 -6.61 -16.71
C CYS A 343 16.40 -5.88 -15.84
N MET A 344 17.66 -6.29 -15.90
CA MET A 344 18.73 -5.66 -15.12
C MET A 344 18.87 -4.17 -15.46
N ASN A 345 18.87 -3.81 -16.74
CA ASN A 345 18.95 -2.42 -17.20
C ASN A 345 17.73 -1.60 -16.77
N ALA A 346 16.53 -2.17 -16.84
CA ALA A 346 15.30 -1.49 -16.43
C ALA A 346 15.27 -1.23 -14.92
N VAL A 347 15.64 -2.21 -14.10
CA VAL A 347 15.73 -2.07 -12.63
C VAL A 347 16.78 -1.02 -12.24
N MET A 348 17.97 -1.06 -12.85
CA MET A 348 19.01 -0.05 -12.60
C MET A 348 18.52 1.37 -12.97
N SER A 349 17.87 1.51 -14.12
CA SER A 349 17.30 2.79 -14.57
C SER A 349 16.22 3.32 -13.62
N PHE A 350 15.40 2.44 -13.06
CA PHE A 350 14.39 2.82 -12.07
C PHE A 350 15.05 3.34 -10.78
N MET A 351 16.06 2.64 -10.27
CA MET A 351 16.77 3.05 -9.05
C MET A 351 17.46 4.40 -9.20
N GLN A 352 18.09 4.66 -10.35
CA GLN A 352 18.72 5.95 -10.65
C GLN A 352 17.72 7.11 -10.77
N LYS A 353 16.51 6.86 -11.26
CA LYS A 353 15.44 7.88 -11.30
C LYS A 353 14.93 8.20 -9.90
N LYS A 354 14.84 7.18 -9.03
CA LYS A 354 14.39 7.34 -7.65
C LYS A 354 15.37 8.11 -6.78
N SER A 355 16.69 7.99 -7.00
CA SER A 355 17.70 8.74 -6.25
C SER A 355 17.81 10.22 -6.64
N LYS A 356 17.18 10.64 -7.74
CA LYS A 356 17.13 12.02 -8.22
C LYS A 356 15.89 12.79 -7.76
N LEU A 357 14.96 12.11 -7.10
CA LEU A 357 13.72 12.64 -6.49
C LEU A 357 13.91 12.65 -4.98
#